data_AF-X1JVY5-F1
#
_entry.id   AF-X1JVY5-F1
#
_cell.length_a   1.000
_cell.length_b   1.000
_cell.length_c   1.000
_cell.angle_alpha   90.00
_cell.angle_beta   90.00
_cell.angle_gamma   90.00
#
_symmetry.space_group_name_H-M   'P 1'
#
loop_
_entity.id
_entity.type
_entity.pdbx_description
1 polymer ?
#
loop_
_entity_poly.entity_id
_entity_poly.type
_entity_poly.pdbx_seq_one_letter_code
_entity_poly.pdbx_strand_id
1 'polypeptide(L)' 'MPHKETRKLVRIGEVSVGVTLPVGWLRYFNLKAGDKVEVISNGDIVIKRKKIQKDLR' A
#
# COMPACT_ATOMS: atom_id res chain seq x y z
N MET A 1 -12.22 0.58 14.80
CA MET A 1 -12.66 -0.79 14.48
C MET A 1 -11.72 -1.37 13.43
N PRO A 2 -11.23 -2.61 13.58
CA PRO A 2 -10.43 -3.26 12.54
C PRO A 2 -11.31 -3.56 11.32
N HIS A 3 -10.87 -3.14 10.14
CA HIS A 3 -11.53 -3.44 8.86
C HIS A 3 -10.85 -4.64 8.20
N LYS A 4 -11.62 -5.63 7.77
CA LYS A 4 -11.12 -6.81 7.06
C LYS A 4 -11.97 -7.03 5.81
N GLU A 5 -11.31 -7.07 4.65
CA GLU A 5 -11.97 -7.24 3.36
C GLU A 5 -11.08 -8.10 2.47
N THR A 6 -11.69 -9.02 1.72
CA THR A 6 -10.98 -9.84 0.72
C THR A 6 -11.08 -9.16 -0.63
N ARG A 7 -9.93 -8.96 -1.30
CA ARG A 7 -9.87 -8.37 -2.65
C ARG A 7 -9.05 -9.27 -3.56
N LYS A 8 -9.34 -9.21 -4.87
CA LYS A 8 -8.61 -9.97 -5.88
C LYS A 8 -7.31 -9.28 -6.26
N LEU A 9 -6.30 -10.08 -6.55
CA LEU A 9 -5.08 -9.61 -7.22
C LEU A 9 -5.39 -9.43 -8.71
N VAL A 10 -4.91 -8.33 -9.27
CA VAL A 10 -5.08 -7.97 -10.68
C VAL A 10 -3.71 -8.00 -11.34
N ARG A 11 -3.61 -8.60 -12.53
CA ARG A 11 -2.38 -8.65 -13.32
C ARG A 11 -1.90 -7.24 -13.67
N ILE A 12 -0.63 -6.95 -13.42
CA ILE A 12 0.03 -5.70 -13.81
C ILE A 12 1.32 -6.07 -14.55
N GLY A 13 1.36 -5.81 -15.86
CA GLY A 13 2.46 -6.24 -16.71
C GLY A 13 2.63 -7.77 -16.74
N GLU A 14 3.85 -8.23 -17.04
CA GLU A 14 4.12 -9.66 -17.28
C GLU A 14 4.51 -10.46 -16.03
N VAL A 15 5.04 -9.79 -15.00
CA VAL A 15 5.62 -10.49 -13.83
C VAL A 15 5.02 -10.04 -12.49
N SER A 16 4.04 -9.12 -12.51
CA SER A 16 3.51 -8.56 -11.27
C SER A 16 1.98 -8.60 -11.20
N VAL A 17 1.48 -8.48 -9.98
CA VAL A 17 0.08 -8.31 -9.66
C VAL A 17 -0.06 -7.18 -8.63
N GLY A 18 -1.18 -6.50 -8.65
CA GLY A 18 -1.52 -5.47 -7.66
C GLY A 18 -2.82 -5.78 -6.96
N VAL A 19 -2.99 -5.25 -5.75
CA VAL A 19 -4.28 -5.16 -5.07
C VAL A 19 -4.82 -3.74 -5.24
N THR A 20 -6.11 -3.62 -5.54
CA THR A 20 -6.76 -2.31 -5.63
C THR A 20 -7.12 -1.82 -4.23
N LEU A 21 -6.78 -0.57 -3.91
CA LEU A 21 -7.14 0.06 -2.63
C LEU A 21 -8.37 0.96 -2.83
N PRO A 22 -9.42 0.84 -2.00
CA PRO A 22 -10.55 1.76 -2.03
C PRO A 22 -10.11 3.22 -1.87
N VAL A 23 -10.77 4.15 -2.58
CA VAL A 23 -10.49 5.59 -2.51
C VAL A 23 -10.57 6.11 -1.07
N GLY A 24 -11.50 5.59 -0.27
CA GLY A 24 -11.62 5.96 1.15
C GLY A 24 -10.37 5.63 1.98
N TRP A 25 -9.69 4.51 1.68
CA TRP A 25 -8.45 4.15 2.38
C TRP A 25 -7.31 5.07 1.96
N LEU A 26 -7.19 5.37 0.66
CA LEU A 26 -6.20 6.33 0.16
C LEU A 26 -6.36 7.70 0.85
N ARG A 27 -7.59 8.18 1.00
CA ARG A 27 -7.90 9.42 1.75
C ARG A 27 -7.51 9.32 3.22
N TYR A 28 -7.89 8.23 3.90
CA TYR A 28 -7.56 8.02 5.31
C TYR A 28 -6.06 8.00 5.57
N PHE A 29 -5.29 7.31 4.73
CA PHE A 29 -3.83 7.21 4.85
C PHE A 29 -3.07 8.39 4.21
N ASN A 30 -3.79 9.38 3.66
CA ASN A 30 -3.25 10.51 2.91
C ASN A 30 -2.24 10.07 1.84
N LEU A 31 -2.68 9.11 1.01
CA LEU A 31 -1.96 8.58 -0.15
C LEU A 31 -2.69 8.97 -1.44
N LYS A 32 -1.93 9.14 -2.51
CA LYS A 32 -2.44 9.30 -3.88
C LYS A 32 -1.76 8.34 -4.84
N ALA A 33 -2.37 8.13 -6.00
CA ALA A 33 -1.74 7.38 -7.08
C ALA A 33 -0.38 8.01 -7.43
N GLY A 34 0.65 7.16 -7.54
CA GLY A 34 2.04 7.59 -7.78
C GLY A 34 2.87 7.81 -6.52
N ASP A 35 2.27 7.85 -5.33
CA ASP A 35 3.05 7.91 -4.09
C ASP A 35 3.86 6.63 -3.87
N LYS A 36 5.09 6.79 -3.38
CA LYS A 36 5.95 5.66 -2.99
C LYS A 36 5.54 5.13 -1.62
N VAL A 37 5.30 3.83 -1.55
CA VAL A 37 5.02 3.08 -0.32
C VAL A 37 6.15 2.08 -0.03
N GLU A 38 6.24 1.65 1.22
CA GLU A 38 7.07 0.54 1.64
C GLU A 38 6.22 -0.74 1.67
N VAL A 39 6.73 -1.82 1.08
CA VAL A 39 6.09 -3.13 1.08
C VAL A 39 7.01 -4.10 1.81
N ILE A 40 6.51 -4.69 2.88
CA ILE A 40 7.25 -5.66 3.71
C ILE A 40 6.60 -7.02 3.51
N SER A 41 7.38 -8.00 3.07
CA SER A 41 6.95 -9.40 2.89
C SER A 41 7.67 -10.29 3.90
N ASN A 42 6.99 -10.64 5.00
CA ASN A 42 7.55 -11.49 6.05
C ASN A 42 6.44 -12.34 6.68
N GLY A 43 6.02 -13.39 5.98
CA GLY A 43 4.82 -14.17 6.29
C GLY A 43 3.53 -13.47 5.83
N ASP A 44 3.39 -12.19 6.19
CA ASP A 44 2.35 -11.29 5.70
C ASP A 44 2.91 -10.24 4.75
N ILE A 45 2.05 -9.71 3.87
CA ILE A 45 2.35 -8.52 3.07
C ILE A 45 1.76 -7.30 3.76
N VAL A 46 2.62 -6.40 4.22
CA VAL A 46 2.22 -5.14 4.86
C VAL A 46 2.63 -3.97 3.98
N ILE A 47 1.67 -3.13 3.63
CA ILE A 47 1.90 -1.87 2.90
C ILE A 47 1.90 -0.74 3.92
N LYS A 48 2.99 0.03 3.95
CA LYS A 48 3.14 1.20 4.81
C LYS A 48 3.40 2.44 3.97
N ARG A 49 2.88 3.58 4.40
CA ARG A 49 3.35 4.87 3.89
C ARG A 49 4.84 4.99 4.21
N LYS A 50 5.66 5.35 3.21
CA LYS A 50 7.06 5.68 3.46
C LYS A 50 7.12 6.88 4.39
N LYS A 51 7.64 6.70 5.61
CA LYS A 51 7.94 7.85 6.47
C LYS A 51 9.04 8.65 5.78
N ILE A 52 8.83 9.94 5.60
CA ILE A 52 9.93 10.84 5.28
C ILE A 52 10.83 10.77 6.50
N GLN A 53 11.94 10.06 6.38
CA GLN A 53 13.00 10.17 7.37
C GLN A 53 13.45 11.62 7.24
N LYS A 54 13.01 12.48 8.17
CA LYS A 54 13.70 13.74 8.37
C LYS A 54 15.08 13.33 8.83
N ASP A 55 16.06 13.43 7.93
CA ASP A 55 17.46 13.43 8.32
C ASP A 55 17.60 14.54 9.36
N LEU A 56 17.62 14.16 10.63
CA LEU A 56 18.07 15.01 11.72
C LEU A 56 19.58 15.12 11.51
N ARG A 57 19.99 16.11 10.72
CA ARG A 57 21.33 16.67 10.73
C ARG A 57 21.40 17.80 11.74
#